data_AF-A0A0D2K4J4-F1
#
_entry.id   AF-A0A0D2K4J4-F1
#
_cell.length_a   1.000
_cell.length_b   1.000
_cell.length_c   1.000
_cell.angle_alpha   90.00
_cell.angle_beta   90.00
_cell.angle_gamma   90.00
#
_symmetry.space_group_name_H-M   'P 1'
#
loop_
_entity.id
_entity.type
_entity.pdbx_description
1 polymer ?
#
loop_
_entity_poly.entity_id
_entity_poly.type
_entity_poly.pdbx_seq_one_letter_code
_entity_poly.pdbx_strand_id
1 'polypeptide(L)'
;MIDPKSRPWYDYLERYNYNPHAVFAGGVPSVSNNEKLMWPKHNMNGICGDAKNQNKWDVPGKIGKTYQEGQTINVDIMFAQNHLGRMNVRVCPLDAKDESKCTTLERTEGRGKDFDLPWTKGWAGVTDGFTPPVNTVGFSTYKMPPVGKGEGCVAWSCDQFKGMYVYRTFWKLPKGFTCDHCKMQFYYLTGSRCWPPCDKANKGDCQKPVAFGYCGQPGQSYIKIQRANTGRKLAGGGAEATADFYPELSN
;
A
#
# COMPACT_ATOMS: atom_id res chain seq x y z
N MET A 1 4.51 -5.68 0.89
CA MET A 1 5.12 -6.11 2.16
C MET A 1 6.02 -7.31 1.90
N ILE A 2 7.31 -7.18 2.19
CA ILE A 2 8.35 -8.17 1.87
C ILE A 2 8.87 -8.93 3.10
N ASP A 3 8.82 -8.33 4.30
CA ASP A 3 9.01 -9.02 5.58
C ASP A 3 7.98 -8.51 6.61
N PRO A 4 7.21 -9.39 7.28
CA PRO A 4 6.99 -10.78 6.88
C PRO A 4 6.51 -10.86 5.43
N LYS A 5 6.88 -11.94 4.73
CA LYS A 5 6.51 -12.13 3.33
C LYS A 5 4.99 -12.18 3.20
N SER A 6 4.43 -11.29 2.38
CA SER A 6 3.01 -11.32 2.03
C SER A 6 2.70 -12.43 1.02
N ARG A 7 1.44 -12.85 0.92
CA ARG A 7 1.00 -13.86 -0.07
C ARG A 7 1.39 -13.48 -1.52
N PRO A 8 1.19 -12.23 -1.99
CA PRO A 8 1.66 -11.81 -3.31
C PRO A 8 3.17 -11.91 -3.49
N TRP A 9 3.94 -11.71 -2.41
CA TRP A 9 5.40 -11.83 -2.45
C TRP A 9 5.84 -13.30 -2.53
N TYR A 10 5.15 -14.23 -1.85
CA TYR A 10 5.38 -15.66 -2.06
C TYR A 10 5.12 -16.07 -3.51
N ASP A 11 3.97 -15.68 -4.09
CA ASP A 11 3.68 -15.97 -5.51
C ASP A 11 4.77 -15.41 -6.45
N TYR A 12 5.33 -14.24 -6.13
CA TYR A 12 6.44 -13.66 -6.91
C TYR A 12 7.70 -14.51 -6.84
N LEU A 13 8.10 -14.93 -5.64
CA LEU A 13 9.25 -15.80 -5.43
C LEU A 13 9.08 -17.15 -6.13
N GLU A 14 7.85 -17.64 -6.26
CA GLU A 14 7.49 -18.92 -6.89
C GLU A 14 7.16 -18.79 -8.40
N ARG A 15 7.36 -17.61 -9.01
CA ARG A 15 7.05 -17.29 -10.42
C ARG A 15 5.57 -17.41 -10.83
N TYR A 16 4.66 -17.37 -9.87
CA TYR A 16 3.22 -17.34 -10.12
C TYR A 16 2.67 -15.91 -10.27
N ASN A 17 3.43 -14.88 -9.87
CA ASN A 17 2.99 -13.49 -9.96
C ASN A 17 4.17 -12.52 -10.22
N TYR A 18 4.27 -11.95 -11.42
CA TYR A 18 5.31 -10.95 -11.74
C TYR A 18 5.01 -9.54 -11.22
N ASN A 19 3.82 -9.31 -10.66
CA ASN A 19 3.38 -8.01 -10.17
C ASN A 19 2.92 -8.08 -8.69
N PRO A 20 3.79 -8.47 -7.74
CA PRO A 20 3.44 -8.53 -6.31
C PRO A 20 3.08 -7.18 -5.69
N HIS A 21 3.45 -6.08 -6.35
CA HIS A 21 3.14 -4.72 -5.94
C HIS A 21 1.76 -4.23 -6.46
N ALA A 22 1.16 -4.93 -7.42
CA ALA A 22 -0.09 -4.55 -8.08
C ALA A 22 -1.34 -5.11 -7.35
N VAL A 23 -1.36 -5.00 -6.02
CA VAL A 23 -2.44 -5.54 -5.18
C VAL A 23 -3.26 -4.39 -4.60
N PHE A 24 -4.05 -3.77 -5.48
CA PHE A 24 -4.75 -2.51 -5.25
C PHE A 24 -6.29 -2.65 -5.26
N ALA A 25 -6.81 -3.81 -4.85
CA ALA A 25 -8.24 -4.07 -4.68
C ALA A 25 -9.11 -3.84 -5.94
N GLY A 26 -8.57 -4.19 -7.11
CA GLY A 26 -9.25 -3.99 -8.39
C GLY A 26 -9.23 -2.55 -8.92
N GLY A 27 -8.53 -1.65 -8.22
CA GLY A 27 -8.21 -0.30 -8.70
C GLY A 27 -9.31 0.71 -8.43
N VAL A 28 -9.08 1.94 -8.88
CA VAL A 28 -9.98 3.09 -8.63
C VAL A 28 -11.45 2.79 -8.98
N PRO A 29 -11.78 2.19 -10.14
CA PRO A 29 -13.18 1.88 -10.48
C PRO A 29 -13.85 0.92 -9.48
N SER A 30 -13.11 -0.10 -9.02
CA SER A 30 -13.59 -1.07 -8.03
C SER A 30 -13.81 -0.38 -6.67
N VAL A 31 -12.76 0.22 -6.10
CA VAL A 31 -12.79 0.75 -4.72
C VAL A 31 -13.73 1.95 -4.53
N SER A 32 -14.02 2.68 -5.62
CA SER A 32 -14.95 3.84 -5.61
C SER A 32 -16.38 3.50 -6.05
N ASN A 33 -16.66 2.24 -6.41
CA ASN A 33 -17.91 1.83 -7.06
C ASN A 33 -18.23 2.69 -8.30
N ASN A 34 -17.27 2.81 -9.21
CA ASN A 34 -17.33 3.74 -10.34
C ASN A 34 -17.74 5.14 -9.90
N GLU A 35 -17.03 5.69 -8.90
CA GLU A 35 -17.20 7.05 -8.36
C GLU A 35 -18.52 7.30 -7.62
N LYS A 36 -19.33 6.27 -7.37
CA LYS A 36 -20.58 6.41 -6.61
C LYS A 36 -20.35 6.52 -5.11
N LEU A 37 -19.17 6.16 -4.61
CA LEU A 37 -18.80 6.31 -3.21
C LEU A 37 -18.14 7.66 -2.95
N MET A 38 -18.54 8.29 -1.86
CA MET A 38 -17.88 9.46 -1.28
C MET A 38 -17.25 9.07 0.04
N TRP A 39 -16.02 9.51 0.27
CA TRP A 39 -15.35 9.36 1.56
C TRP A 39 -16.26 9.86 2.71
N PRO A 40 -16.34 9.18 3.86
CA PRO A 40 -15.57 7.99 4.26
C PRO A 40 -16.18 6.66 3.83
N LYS A 41 -17.21 6.63 2.97
CA LYS A 41 -17.76 5.35 2.51
C LYS A 41 -16.70 4.62 1.67
N HIS A 42 -16.31 3.44 2.15
CA HIS A 42 -15.32 2.55 1.55
C HIS A 42 -15.87 1.11 1.54
N ASN A 43 -15.01 0.09 1.51
CA ASN A 43 -15.35 -1.35 1.54
C ASN A 43 -15.81 -1.95 0.20
N MET A 44 -15.23 -1.45 -0.88
CA MET A 44 -15.25 -2.16 -2.17
C MET A 44 -13.91 -2.86 -2.43
N ASN A 45 -13.31 -3.43 -1.36
CA ASN A 45 -12.03 -4.14 -1.36
C ASN A 45 -12.10 -5.38 -0.46
N GLY A 46 -11.38 -6.44 -0.84
CA GLY A 46 -11.14 -7.58 0.04
C GLY A 46 -10.09 -7.27 1.11
N ILE A 47 -10.12 -8.01 2.22
CA ILE A 47 -9.18 -7.84 3.35
C ILE A 47 -7.73 -8.13 2.97
N CYS A 48 -7.47 -8.92 1.93
CA CYS A 48 -6.11 -9.23 1.45
C CYS A 48 -5.74 -8.50 0.15
N GLY A 49 -6.51 -7.47 -0.22
CA GLY A 49 -6.24 -6.63 -1.40
C GLY A 49 -6.81 -7.14 -2.71
N ASP A 50 -7.66 -8.17 -2.66
CA ASP A 50 -8.52 -8.61 -3.75
C ASP A 50 -9.55 -7.52 -4.14
N ALA A 51 -9.98 -7.53 -5.41
CA ALA A 51 -11.16 -6.77 -5.81
C ALA A 51 -12.41 -7.28 -5.07
N LYS A 52 -13.48 -6.47 -5.06
CA LYS A 52 -14.75 -6.92 -4.51
C LYS A 52 -15.21 -8.23 -5.18
N ASN A 53 -15.65 -9.19 -4.37
CA ASN A 53 -16.07 -10.54 -4.79
C ASN A 53 -14.96 -11.44 -5.33
N GLN A 54 -13.69 -11.08 -5.17
CA GLN A 54 -12.54 -11.96 -5.39
C GLN A 54 -11.93 -12.37 -4.05
N ASN A 55 -11.19 -13.48 -4.04
CA ASN A 55 -10.61 -14.03 -2.82
C ASN A 55 -9.24 -14.67 -3.03
N LYS A 56 -8.56 -14.40 -4.15
CA LYS A 56 -7.26 -15.01 -4.48
C LYS A 56 -6.29 -14.86 -3.30
N TRP A 57 -6.18 -13.64 -2.78
CA TRP A 57 -5.27 -13.34 -1.67
C TRP A 57 -5.86 -13.62 -0.31
N ASP A 58 -7.18 -13.81 -0.18
CA ASP A 58 -7.84 -14.16 1.09
C ASP A 58 -7.76 -15.65 1.44
N VAL A 59 -7.49 -16.54 0.45
CA VAL A 59 -7.24 -17.97 0.69
C VAL A 59 -6.06 -18.16 1.66
N PRO A 60 -6.26 -18.87 2.79
CA PRO A 60 -5.18 -19.17 3.74
C PRO A 60 -3.99 -19.86 3.09
N GLY A 61 -2.79 -19.38 3.39
CA GLY A 61 -1.53 -19.96 2.93
C GLY A 61 -0.77 -20.66 4.07
N LYS A 62 0.51 -20.96 3.85
CA LYS A 62 1.40 -21.45 4.89
C LYS A 62 1.72 -20.34 5.90
N ILE A 63 2.05 -20.72 7.14
CA ILE A 63 2.54 -19.77 8.15
C ILE A 63 3.91 -19.24 7.69
N GLY A 64 4.01 -17.93 7.50
CA GLY A 64 5.25 -17.28 7.05
C GLY A 64 6.21 -16.89 8.18
N LYS A 65 5.69 -16.61 9.38
CA LYS A 65 6.47 -16.19 10.56
C LYS A 65 5.64 -16.37 11.82
N THR A 66 6.29 -16.70 12.93
CA THR A 66 5.69 -16.82 14.26
C THR A 66 6.22 -15.72 15.17
N TYR A 67 5.38 -15.22 16.06
CA TYR A 67 5.70 -14.12 16.96
C TYR A 67 5.15 -14.39 18.36
N GLN A 68 5.65 -13.66 19.35
CA GLN A 68 5.07 -13.60 20.67
C GLN A 68 4.13 -12.39 20.77
N GLU A 69 3.02 -12.51 21.51
CA GLU A 69 2.17 -11.35 21.78
C GLU A 69 2.95 -10.23 22.49
N GLY A 70 2.61 -8.97 22.23
CA GLY A 70 3.35 -7.83 22.77
C GLY A 70 4.74 -7.58 22.16
N GLN A 71 5.26 -8.49 21.32
CA GLN A 71 6.55 -8.35 20.67
C GLN A 71 6.58 -7.12 19.75
N THR A 72 7.72 -6.42 19.76
CA THR A 72 8.06 -5.45 18.72
C THR A 72 8.58 -6.17 17.48
N ILE A 73 7.99 -5.87 16.33
CA ILE A 73 8.34 -6.45 15.04
C ILE A 73 8.73 -5.36 14.05
N ASN A 74 9.61 -5.69 13.10
CA ASN A 74 9.76 -4.90 11.89
C ASN A 74 8.74 -5.37 10.83
N VAL A 75 8.29 -4.44 10.02
CA VAL A 75 7.56 -4.69 8.78
C VAL A 75 8.25 -3.92 7.66
N ASP A 76 8.79 -4.66 6.70
CA ASP A 76 9.54 -4.13 5.57
C ASP A 76 8.60 -4.03 4.36
N ILE A 77 8.44 -2.82 3.84
CA ILE A 77 7.53 -2.51 2.74
C ILE A 77 8.32 -1.80 1.64
N MET A 78 8.19 -2.32 0.43
CA MET A 78 8.67 -1.66 -0.78
C MET A 78 7.48 -1.10 -1.54
N PHE A 79 7.59 0.16 -1.94
CA PHE A 79 6.62 0.84 -2.80
C PHE A 79 7.23 0.96 -4.18
N ALA A 80 6.72 0.20 -5.16
CA ALA A 80 7.16 0.35 -6.54
C ALA A 80 6.83 1.76 -7.07
N GLN A 81 5.72 2.31 -6.58
CA GLN A 81 5.27 3.68 -6.80
C GLN A 81 4.77 4.26 -5.46
N ASN A 82 5.29 5.42 -5.07
CA ASN A 82 4.86 6.17 -3.89
C ASN A 82 3.79 7.20 -4.29
N HIS A 83 2.54 6.93 -3.93
CA HIS A 83 1.39 7.82 -4.16
C HIS A 83 1.05 8.69 -2.94
N LEU A 84 2.00 8.85 -1.99
CA LEU A 84 1.78 9.47 -0.68
C LEU A 84 0.57 8.86 0.05
N GLY A 85 0.00 9.57 1.01
CA GLY A 85 -1.13 9.07 1.79
C GLY A 85 -0.64 8.30 3.00
N ARG A 86 -1.39 7.27 3.39
CA ARG A 86 -1.31 6.69 4.72
C ARG A 86 -1.32 5.18 4.69
N MET A 87 -0.47 4.55 5.50
CA MET A 87 -0.49 3.11 5.71
C MET A 87 -0.58 2.74 7.19
N ASN A 88 -1.09 1.53 7.45
CA ASN A 88 -1.02 0.89 8.76
C ASN A 88 -0.88 -0.62 8.62
N VAL A 89 -0.49 -1.27 9.72
CA VAL A 89 -0.40 -2.72 9.82
C VAL A 89 -1.44 -3.21 10.82
N ARG A 90 -2.08 -4.33 10.51
CA ARG A 90 -3.12 -4.93 11.35
C ARG A 90 -2.87 -6.41 11.54
N VAL A 91 -3.32 -6.95 12.67
CA VAL A 91 -3.49 -8.40 12.85
C VAL A 91 -4.97 -8.73 12.89
N CYS A 92 -5.36 -9.80 12.21
CA CYS A 92 -6.75 -10.20 12.09
C CYS A 92 -6.88 -11.72 12.32
N PRO A 93 -7.99 -12.19 12.92
CA PRO A 93 -8.38 -13.59 12.86
C PRO A 93 -8.38 -14.12 11.41
N LEU A 94 -8.10 -15.41 11.22
CA LEU A 94 -8.01 -15.99 9.87
C LEU A 94 -9.34 -15.91 9.10
N ASP A 95 -10.47 -15.96 9.80
CA ASP A 95 -11.82 -15.86 9.23
C ASP A 95 -12.28 -14.42 8.98
N ALA A 96 -11.48 -13.41 9.36
CA ALA A 96 -11.84 -12.00 9.15
C ALA A 96 -12.05 -11.71 7.66
N LYS A 97 -13.22 -11.13 7.35
CA LYS A 97 -13.63 -10.74 5.98
C LYS A 97 -13.57 -9.24 5.73
N ASP A 98 -13.53 -8.47 6.81
CA ASP A 98 -13.36 -7.02 6.83
C ASP A 98 -12.50 -6.61 8.04
N GLU A 99 -12.16 -5.33 8.08
CA GLU A 99 -11.31 -4.74 9.10
C GLU A 99 -11.93 -4.62 10.50
N SER A 100 -13.24 -4.83 10.66
CA SER A 100 -13.90 -4.68 11.97
C SER A 100 -13.43 -5.70 13.00
N LYS A 101 -12.93 -6.86 12.54
CA LYS A 101 -12.34 -7.91 13.38
C LYS A 101 -10.83 -7.76 13.58
N CYS A 102 -10.22 -6.74 12.98
CA CYS A 102 -8.78 -6.56 13.01
C CYS A 102 -8.34 -5.59 14.12
N THR A 103 -7.15 -5.83 14.65
CA THR A 103 -6.47 -4.90 15.55
C THR A 103 -5.37 -4.19 14.77
N THR A 104 -5.51 -2.88 14.57
CA THR A 104 -4.43 -2.04 14.03
C THR A 104 -3.31 -1.89 15.06
N LEU A 105 -2.07 -2.13 14.61
CA LEU A 105 -0.88 -2.13 15.44
C LEU A 105 -0.43 -0.71 15.80
N GLU A 106 0.11 -0.56 17.00
CA GLU A 106 0.74 0.69 17.45
C GLU A 106 2.17 0.78 16.92
N ARG A 107 2.57 1.98 16.50
CA ARG A 107 3.96 2.26 16.16
C ARG A 107 4.81 2.37 17.42
N THR A 108 6.02 1.79 17.39
CA THR A 108 6.87 1.64 18.58
C THR A 108 7.36 2.95 19.20
N GLU A 109 7.41 4.00 18.40
CA GLU A 109 7.84 5.35 18.76
C GLU A 109 6.71 6.21 19.35
N GLY A 110 5.53 5.64 19.58
CA GLY A 110 4.40 6.35 20.21
C GLY A 110 3.76 7.42 19.33
N ARG A 111 3.84 7.24 18.00
CA ARG A 111 3.27 8.15 16.98
C ARG A 111 1.90 7.71 16.45
N GLY A 112 1.22 6.84 17.19
CA GLY A 112 -0.10 6.33 16.84
C GLY A 112 -0.06 5.09 15.95
N LYS A 113 -1.15 4.85 15.23
CA LYS A 113 -1.41 3.61 14.48
C LYS A 113 -1.27 3.75 12.98
N ASP A 114 -1.23 4.97 12.48
CA ASP A 114 -0.97 5.21 11.07
C ASP A 114 0.41 5.81 10.83
N PHE A 115 0.91 5.55 9.63
CA PHE A 115 2.15 6.07 9.10
C PHE A 115 1.84 6.79 7.79
N ASP A 116 1.95 8.11 7.78
CA ASP A 116 1.85 8.89 6.55
C ASP A 116 3.16 8.73 5.76
N LEU A 117 3.05 8.37 4.48
CA LEU A 117 4.22 8.20 3.63
C LEU A 117 4.93 9.55 3.46
N PRO A 118 6.27 9.57 3.60
CA PRO A 118 7.04 10.78 3.41
C PRO A 118 7.00 11.23 1.95
N TRP A 119 7.16 12.54 1.76
CA TRP A 119 7.35 13.12 0.43
C TRP A 119 8.65 12.60 -0.20
N THR A 120 8.67 12.55 -1.52
CA THR A 120 9.81 12.19 -2.36
C THR A 120 10.12 13.34 -3.31
N LYS A 121 11.40 13.60 -3.56
CA LYS A 121 11.81 14.70 -4.45
C LYS A 121 11.26 14.48 -5.86
N GLY A 122 10.66 15.53 -6.44
CA GLY A 122 10.15 15.49 -7.82
C GLY A 122 8.77 14.83 -7.97
N TRP A 123 8.03 14.64 -6.87
CA TRP A 123 6.69 14.08 -6.91
C TRP A 123 5.69 14.97 -7.67
N ALA A 124 4.94 14.38 -8.62
CA ALA A 124 3.90 15.03 -9.42
C ALA A 124 2.58 14.24 -9.44
N GLY A 125 2.26 13.55 -8.34
CA GLY A 125 1.13 12.59 -8.25
C GLY A 125 1.60 11.18 -7.89
N VAL A 126 2.82 10.85 -8.27
CA VAL A 126 3.51 9.59 -8.01
C VAL A 126 5.02 9.80 -8.09
N THR A 127 5.78 8.96 -7.38
CA THR A 127 7.23 8.82 -7.61
C THR A 127 7.60 7.35 -7.66
N ASP A 128 8.63 6.99 -8.42
CA ASP A 128 9.18 5.64 -8.44
C ASP A 128 9.75 5.22 -7.07
N GLY A 129 9.88 3.91 -6.87
CA GLY A 129 10.50 3.34 -5.69
C GLY A 129 12.02 3.49 -5.62
N PHE A 130 12.69 4.06 -6.64
CA PHE A 130 14.14 4.28 -6.65
C PHE A 130 14.54 5.61 -6.03
N THR A 131 13.61 6.55 -5.92
CA THR A 131 13.80 7.87 -5.34
C THR A 131 13.70 7.83 -3.81
N PRO A 132 14.67 8.41 -3.07
CA PRO A 132 14.64 8.41 -1.61
C PRO A 132 13.52 9.31 -1.06
N PRO A 133 12.93 8.96 0.09
CA PRO A 133 12.10 9.88 0.84
C PRO A 133 12.93 11.04 1.40
N VAL A 134 12.33 12.23 1.49
CA VAL A 134 13.03 13.46 1.88
C VAL A 134 13.18 13.59 3.41
N ASN A 135 12.44 12.79 4.17
CA ASN A 135 12.64 12.58 5.60
C ASN A 135 12.43 11.11 5.95
N THR A 136 13.01 10.67 7.07
CA THR A 136 12.93 9.28 7.56
C THR A 136 12.40 9.19 8.99
N VAL A 137 11.53 10.12 9.39
CA VAL A 137 11.04 10.17 10.78
C VAL A 137 10.13 8.97 11.05
N GLY A 138 10.47 8.15 12.06
CA GLY A 138 9.67 7.00 12.49
C GLY A 138 9.88 5.72 11.69
N PHE A 139 10.89 5.66 10.82
CA PHE A 139 11.25 4.46 10.06
C PHE A 139 12.72 4.50 9.63
N SER A 140 13.26 3.37 9.16
CA SER A 140 14.55 3.36 8.47
C SER A 140 14.37 2.91 7.03
N THR A 141 15.34 3.27 6.18
CA THR A 141 15.36 2.85 4.78
C THR A 141 16.60 2.08 4.44
N TYR A 142 16.46 1.11 3.54
CA TYR A 142 17.59 0.47 2.89
C TYR A 142 17.27 0.20 1.42
N LYS A 143 18.30 -0.04 0.62
CA LYS A 143 18.15 -0.43 -0.78
C LYS A 143 17.88 -1.93 -0.85
N MET A 144 16.85 -2.32 -1.61
CA MET A 144 16.49 -3.71 -1.83
C MET A 144 17.71 -4.47 -2.38
N PRO A 145 18.21 -5.49 -1.66
CA PRO A 145 19.32 -6.30 -2.16
C PRO A 145 18.86 -7.17 -3.35
N PRO A 146 19.80 -7.82 -4.05
CA PRO A 146 19.45 -8.94 -4.93
C PRO A 146 18.62 -9.98 -4.17
N VAL A 147 17.64 -10.57 -4.83
CA VAL A 147 16.77 -11.63 -4.28
C VAL A 147 17.05 -12.90 -5.05
N GLY A 148 17.69 -13.87 -4.41
CA GLY A 148 18.06 -15.15 -4.99
C GLY A 148 17.38 -16.32 -4.29
N LYS A 149 17.98 -17.50 -4.47
CA LYS A 149 17.49 -18.75 -3.89
C LYS A 149 17.42 -18.73 -2.37
N GLY A 150 18.37 -18.04 -1.70
CA GLY A 150 18.41 -17.93 -0.24
C GLY A 150 17.18 -17.23 0.33
N GLU A 151 16.57 -16.33 -0.45
CA GLU A 151 15.38 -15.58 -0.07
C GLU A 151 14.07 -16.29 -0.44
N GLY A 152 14.16 -17.46 -1.09
CA GLY A 152 13.03 -18.29 -1.51
C GLY A 152 12.67 -18.18 -3.00
N CYS A 153 13.46 -17.46 -3.81
CA CYS A 153 13.22 -17.39 -5.25
C CYS A 153 13.46 -18.76 -5.92
N VAL A 154 12.49 -19.26 -6.68
CA VAL A 154 12.61 -20.54 -7.42
C VAL A 154 13.50 -20.40 -8.67
N ALA A 155 13.72 -19.16 -9.12
CA ALA A 155 14.65 -18.81 -10.18
C ALA A 155 16.10 -18.73 -9.69
N TRP A 156 17.03 -18.43 -10.61
CA TRP A 156 18.36 -17.94 -10.25
C TRP A 156 18.31 -16.54 -9.61
N SER A 157 17.37 -15.68 -10.00
CA SER A 157 17.10 -14.37 -9.37
C SER A 157 15.66 -13.91 -9.53
N CYS A 158 15.23 -13.08 -8.58
CA CYS A 158 13.97 -12.37 -8.48
C CYS A 158 14.27 -10.86 -8.30
N ASP A 159 15.05 -10.29 -9.23
CA ASP A 159 15.70 -8.98 -9.07
C ASP A 159 14.89 -7.78 -9.60
N GLN A 160 13.60 -7.95 -9.92
CA GLN A 160 12.76 -6.89 -10.51
C GLN A 160 12.73 -5.61 -9.66
N PHE A 161 12.84 -5.74 -8.34
CA PHE A 161 12.76 -4.63 -7.39
C PHE A 161 14.13 -4.25 -6.79
N LYS A 162 15.23 -4.83 -7.28
CA LYS A 162 16.58 -4.56 -6.80
C LYS A 162 16.90 -3.07 -6.86
N GLY A 163 17.43 -2.51 -5.78
CA GLY A 163 17.79 -1.10 -5.70
C GLY A 163 16.62 -0.12 -5.45
N MET A 164 15.39 -0.60 -5.32
CA MET A 164 14.30 0.21 -4.78
C MET A 164 14.49 0.45 -3.27
N TYR A 165 13.94 1.54 -2.76
CA TYR A 165 13.93 1.82 -1.32
C TYR A 165 12.90 0.94 -0.62
N VAL A 166 13.35 0.27 0.42
CA VAL A 166 12.52 -0.45 1.38
C VAL A 166 12.37 0.40 2.63
N TYR A 167 11.13 0.52 3.08
CA TYR A 167 10.72 1.19 4.31
C TYR A 167 10.63 0.13 5.40
N ARG A 168 11.57 0.16 6.34
CA ARG A 168 11.53 -0.67 7.54
C ARG A 168 10.82 0.10 8.65
N THR A 169 9.64 -0.36 8.98
CA THR A 169 8.77 0.22 10.01
C THR A 169 8.67 -0.70 11.22
N PHE A 170 8.38 -0.15 12.40
CA PHE A 170 8.41 -0.90 13.65
C PHE A 170 7.07 -0.82 14.37
N TRP A 171 6.50 -1.99 14.69
CA TRP A 171 5.14 -2.14 15.18
C TRP A 171 5.11 -3.01 16.41
N LYS A 172 4.19 -2.71 17.33
CA LYS A 172 3.96 -3.50 18.54
C LYS A 172 2.77 -4.42 18.32
N LEU A 173 2.99 -5.74 18.44
CA LEU A 173 1.90 -6.70 18.46
C LEU A 173 1.03 -6.49 19.71
N PRO A 174 -0.30 -6.64 19.60
CA PRO A 174 -1.19 -6.44 20.74
C PRO A 174 -0.97 -7.52 21.80
N LYS A 175 -1.11 -7.13 23.07
CA LYS A 175 -1.24 -8.08 24.18
C LYS A 175 -2.67 -8.63 24.22
N GLY A 176 -2.82 -9.90 24.55
CA GLY A 176 -4.11 -10.59 24.63
C GLY A 176 -4.65 -11.06 23.28
N PHE A 177 -3.87 -10.94 22.20
CA PHE A 177 -4.23 -11.49 20.89
C PHE A 177 -3.29 -12.63 20.55
N THR A 178 -3.81 -13.84 20.58
CA THR A 178 -3.09 -15.07 20.21
C THR A 178 -3.86 -15.82 19.14
N CYS A 179 -3.12 -16.49 18.25
CA CYS A 179 -3.65 -17.24 17.14
C CYS A 179 -2.58 -18.20 16.60
N ASP A 180 -2.97 -19.44 16.33
CA ASP A 180 -2.07 -20.42 15.70
C ASP A 180 -1.91 -20.12 14.20
N HIS A 181 -2.94 -19.55 13.59
CA HIS A 181 -2.93 -19.12 12.20
C HIS A 181 -3.83 -17.89 12.05
N CYS A 182 -3.25 -16.78 11.63
CA CYS A 182 -3.91 -15.49 11.50
C CYS A 182 -3.28 -14.66 10.39
N LYS A 183 -3.90 -13.52 10.08
CA LYS A 183 -3.47 -12.63 9.01
C LYS A 183 -2.75 -11.43 9.58
N MET A 184 -1.63 -11.06 8.97
CA MET A 184 -1.06 -9.72 9.08
C MET A 184 -1.40 -8.95 7.81
N GLN A 185 -2.17 -7.88 7.95
CA GLN A 185 -2.59 -7.03 6.84
C GLN A 185 -1.72 -5.77 6.82
N PHE A 186 -1.10 -5.52 5.67
CA PHE A 186 -0.62 -4.19 5.31
C PHE A 186 -1.75 -3.48 4.56
N TYR A 187 -2.18 -2.33 5.06
CA TYR A 187 -3.21 -1.50 4.43
C TYR A 187 -2.61 -0.17 4.01
N TYR A 188 -2.85 0.23 2.76
CA TYR A 188 -2.36 1.48 2.19
C TYR A 188 -3.49 2.24 1.50
N LEU A 189 -3.76 3.45 1.99
CA LEU A 189 -4.67 4.42 1.41
C LEU A 189 -3.85 5.52 0.72
N THR A 190 -3.91 5.56 -0.61
CA THR A 190 -3.13 6.52 -1.41
C THR A 190 -3.59 7.95 -1.20
N GLY A 191 -2.66 8.91 -1.34
CA GLY A 191 -2.89 10.35 -1.12
C GLY A 191 -2.78 11.20 -2.40
N SER A 192 -2.81 10.58 -3.58
CA SER A 192 -2.50 11.25 -4.86
C SER A 192 -3.61 12.15 -5.41
N ARG A 193 -4.75 12.30 -4.72
CA ARG A 193 -5.88 13.14 -5.14
C ARG A 193 -6.44 14.00 -4.01
N CYS A 194 -6.55 13.41 -2.83
CA CYS A 194 -6.88 14.08 -1.58
C CYS A 194 -6.12 13.37 -0.46
N TRP A 195 -5.83 14.08 0.61
CA TRP A 195 -5.18 13.49 1.77
C TRP A 195 -6.20 12.72 2.61
N PRO A 196 -5.87 11.49 3.08
CA PRO A 196 -6.61 10.89 4.19
C PRO A 196 -6.76 11.90 5.32
N PRO A 197 -7.95 12.04 5.95
CA PRO A 197 -8.11 12.97 7.06
C PRO A 197 -7.02 12.78 8.11
N CYS A 198 -6.45 13.89 8.57
CA CYS A 198 -5.46 13.88 9.65
C CYS A 198 -6.06 13.18 10.88
N ASP A 199 -5.44 12.09 11.30
CA ASP A 199 -5.79 11.48 12.58
C ASP A 199 -4.95 12.17 13.66
N LYS A 200 -5.66 12.88 14.56
CA LYS A 200 -5.03 13.64 15.64
C LYS A 200 -4.29 12.75 16.64
N ALA A 201 -4.57 11.45 16.68
CA ALA A 201 -3.79 10.50 17.45
C ALA A 201 -2.37 10.30 16.89
N ASN A 202 -2.15 10.58 15.60
CA ASN A 202 -0.85 10.48 14.96
C ASN A 202 -0.06 11.78 15.18
N LYS A 203 0.70 11.81 16.27
CA LYS A 203 1.46 12.96 16.80
C LYS A 203 2.53 13.47 15.82
N GLY A 204 2.11 14.28 14.85
CA GLY A 204 2.98 14.98 13.90
C GLY A 204 2.96 14.45 12.47
N ASP A 205 2.15 13.44 12.17
CA ASP A 205 2.07 12.80 10.85
C ASP A 205 0.77 13.22 10.14
N CYS A 206 0.69 14.52 9.83
CA CYS A 206 -0.36 15.12 9.01
C CYS A 206 0.20 16.20 8.08
N GLN A 207 1.49 16.11 7.75
CA GLN A 207 2.11 17.05 6.85
C GLN A 207 1.51 16.89 5.46
N LYS A 208 1.11 18.01 4.85
CA LYS A 208 0.64 18.07 3.48
C LYS A 208 1.74 18.68 2.61
N PRO A 209 2.75 17.91 2.19
CA PRO A 209 3.82 18.41 1.34
C PRO A 209 3.32 18.87 -0.04
N VAL A 210 2.08 18.52 -0.41
CA VAL A 210 1.39 19.00 -1.62
C VAL A 210 0.02 19.58 -1.31
N ALA A 211 -0.38 20.57 -2.13
CA ALA A 211 -1.55 21.43 -1.94
C ALA A 211 -2.88 20.75 -2.34
N PHE A 212 -3.14 19.55 -1.81
CA PHE A 212 -4.45 18.92 -1.85
C PHE A 212 -5.22 19.16 -0.55
N GLY A 213 -6.55 19.13 -0.64
CA GLY A 213 -7.41 19.11 0.54
C GLY A 213 -7.51 17.70 1.14
N TYR A 214 -8.25 17.58 2.24
CA TYR A 214 -8.55 16.28 2.82
C TYR A 214 -9.75 15.64 2.11
N CYS A 215 -9.73 14.31 1.98
CA CYS A 215 -10.84 13.57 1.41
C CYS A 215 -12.12 13.83 2.22
N GLY A 216 -13.23 14.11 1.51
CA GLY A 216 -14.53 14.43 2.12
C GLY A 216 -14.77 15.92 2.40
N GLN A 217 -13.78 16.79 2.19
CA GLN A 217 -14.02 18.24 2.18
C GLN A 217 -14.75 18.69 0.89
N PRO A 218 -15.53 19.79 0.91
CA PRO A 218 -16.16 20.32 -0.30
C PRO A 218 -15.14 20.54 -1.42
N GLY A 219 -15.45 20.04 -2.62
CA GLY A 219 -14.55 20.11 -3.78
C GLY A 219 -13.39 19.10 -3.76
N GLN A 220 -13.26 18.27 -2.72
CA GLN A 220 -12.26 17.21 -2.60
C GLN A 220 -12.94 15.85 -2.76
N SER A 221 -13.11 15.40 -4.01
CA SER A 221 -13.60 14.06 -4.32
C SER A 221 -12.51 13.21 -4.99
N TYR A 222 -12.76 11.90 -5.08
CA TYR A 222 -12.15 11.14 -6.16
C TYR A 222 -12.53 11.84 -7.46
N ILE A 223 -11.54 12.39 -8.18
CA ILE A 223 -11.77 13.03 -9.48
C ILE A 223 -12.54 12.03 -10.35
N LYS A 224 -13.63 12.49 -10.98
CA LYS A 224 -14.27 11.76 -12.08
C LYS A 224 -13.17 11.33 -13.02
N ILE A 225 -13.06 10.05 -13.36
CA ILE A 225 -12.23 9.60 -14.48
C ILE A 225 -12.75 10.42 -15.67
N GLN A 226 -12.06 11.51 -15.99
CA GLN A 226 -12.25 12.19 -17.24
C GLN A 226 -11.75 11.18 -18.27
N ARG A 227 -12.66 10.32 -18.74
CA ARG A 227 -12.52 9.74 -20.06
C ARG A 227 -12.36 10.96 -20.95
N ALA A 228 -11.15 11.21 -21.43
CA ALA A 228 -10.83 12.32 -22.30
C ALA A 228 -11.62 12.15 -23.60
N ASN A 229 -12.87 12.60 -23.58
CA ASN A 229 -13.73 12.81 -24.73
C ASN A 229 -14.02 14.31 -24.78
N THR A 230 -12.98 15.11 -24.98
CA THR A 230 -13.16 16.50 -25.44
C THR A 230 -11.96 16.88 -26.29
N GLY A 231 -12.15 16.89 -27.61
CA GLY A 231 -11.22 17.45 -28.58
C GLY A 231 -10.98 18.93 -28.36
N ARG A 232 -10.09 19.27 -27.42
CA ARG A 232 -9.44 20.58 -27.37
C ARG A 232 -8.05 20.43 -27.96
N LYS A 233 -7.84 21.03 -29.12
CA LYS A 233 -6.52 21.35 -29.67
C LYS A 233 -5.69 22.03 -28.58
N LEU A 234 -4.60 21.39 -28.18
CA LEU A 234 -3.56 21.99 -27.36
C LEU A 234 -2.81 23.02 -28.23
N ALA A 235 -2.96 24.30 -27.89
CA ALA A 235 -2.03 25.32 -28.33
C ALA A 235 -0.96 25.47 -27.24
N GLY A 236 0.28 25.14 -27.57
CA GLY A 236 1.47 25.62 -26.87
C GLY A 236 2.07 24.69 -25.81
N GLY A 237 3.02 23.86 -26.24
CA GLY A 237 4.29 23.60 -25.55
C GLY A 237 4.27 23.10 -24.11
N GLY A 238 4.32 21.79 -23.92
CA GLY A 238 4.67 21.15 -22.65
C GLY A 238 4.61 19.63 -22.80
N ALA A 239 5.75 18.96 -22.56
CA ALA A 239 5.89 17.52 -22.73
C ALA A 239 4.85 16.75 -21.90
N GLU A 240 3.96 16.04 -22.60
CA GLU A 240 2.91 15.19 -22.04
C GLU A 240 3.53 13.98 -21.33
N ALA A 241 3.26 13.85 -20.03
CA ALA A 241 3.40 12.57 -19.33
C ALA A 241 2.13 11.75 -19.62
N THR A 242 2.24 10.83 -20.58
CA THR A 242 1.21 9.84 -20.86
C THR A 242 1.12 8.87 -19.68
N ALA A 243 -0.05 8.83 -19.04
CA ALA A 243 -0.42 7.71 -18.19
C ALA A 243 -0.68 6.51 -19.10
N ASP A 244 0.31 5.63 -19.24
CA ASP A 244 0.17 4.41 -20.02
C ASP A 244 -0.87 3.49 -19.37
N PHE A 245 -2.02 3.43 -20.03
CA PHE A 245 -2.98 2.34 -19.95
C PHE A 245 -2.28 1.05 -20.39
N TYR A 246 -2.18 0.06 -19.50
CA TYR A 246 -1.90 -1.30 -19.94
C TYR A 246 -3.09 -1.80 -20.78
N PRO A 247 -2.88 -2.23 -22.04
CA PRO A 247 -3.92 -2.88 -22.82
C PRO A 247 -4.13 -4.31 -22.32
N GLU A 248 -5.38 -4.72 -22.39
CA GLU A 248 -5.85 -6.09 -22.19
C GLU A 248 -5.06 -7.07 -23.06
N LEU A 249 -4.56 -8.16 -22.44
CA LEU A 249 -4.21 -9.38 -23.16
C LEU A 249 -5.19 -10.47 -22.74
N SER A 250 -6.30 -10.53 -23.48
CA SER A 250 -7.13 -11.72 -23.61
C SER A 250 -6.67 -12.50 -24.85
N ASN A 251 -6.47 -13.81 -24.65
CA ASN A 251 -6.01 -14.88 -25.53
C ASN A 251 -4.49 -15.05 -25.67
#